data_AF-A0A506YBK2-F1
#
_entry.id   AF-A0A506YBK2-F1
#
_cell.length_a   1.000
_cell.length_b   1.000
_cell.length_c   1.000
_cell.angle_alpha   90.00
_cell.angle_beta   90.00
_cell.angle_gamma   90.00
#
_symmetry.space_group_name_H-M   'P 1'
#
loop_
_entity.id
_entity.type
_entity.pdbx_description
1 polymer ?
#
loop_
_entity_poly.entity_id
_entity_poly.type
_entity_poly.pdbx_seq_one_letter_code
_entity_poly.pdbx_strand_id
1 'polypeptide(L)'
;MGDLFDGYSATSTQSASRRRGAPAFDEMFDPESAVRMPYRDIHDALARMTQDELRGRTEALASSYLAQGVTFDFAGEERPFPLDAVPRVIDQSDWVDVEAGVKQRVTALEAFLADVYGAQDAVRDGVIPARLISSSSHFHREAAGVVAANGVRIQVSGIDLIRDEQGGWRVLEDNVRVPSGVSYVISNRRVMAQTLPELFVSMRVRPVGDYPQKLLHALRAAAPEGVDDPTIVVLTPGVYNSAYFEHTLLARLMGVELVEGRDLFCSGGRVFMRTTAGPTRVDVIYRRVDDEFLDPLQFRADSMLGSPGLMLAARLGNVTIANAVGNGVADDKLVYTYLPDLIRYYLGEEPKLQNVQTWRLEEPGALEEVLDRLDELVVKPVDGSGGKGLVVGPDASREQLDQLATRLRADPRGWIAQPVVQLSTIPTLVDDGMRPRHADLRPFAVNDGSDVWVLPGGLTRVALPEGQLVVNSSQGGGSKDTWVVGPDSAWANGGFGGGAGAERSVQGLVAEQASITQAIPIITPELAAQHGAAPLPAHLAEHPHDHNPEDSPRRDQQQQQQQADEGSRS
;
A
#
# COMPACT_ATOMS: atom_id res chain seq x y z
N MET A 1 11.61 32.26 -24.40
CA MET A 1 11.10 31.42 -23.29
C MET A 1 10.02 30.56 -23.89
N GLY A 2 10.27 29.26 -24.05
CA GLY A 2 9.22 28.35 -24.45
C GLY A 2 8.17 28.27 -23.34
N ASP A 3 6.91 28.12 -23.73
CA ASP A 3 5.84 27.76 -22.80
C ASP A 3 6.21 26.42 -22.14
N LEU A 4 5.99 26.27 -20.84
CA LEU A 4 6.26 25.03 -20.10
C LEU A 4 5.53 23.82 -20.72
N PHE A 5 4.39 24.09 -21.37
CA PHE A 5 3.57 23.11 -22.08
C PHE A 5 3.77 23.11 -23.61
N ASP A 6 4.83 23.76 -24.12
CA ASP A 6 5.11 23.74 -25.55
C ASP A 6 5.29 22.31 -26.07
N GLY A 7 4.58 21.99 -27.17
CA GLY A 7 4.51 20.66 -27.76
C GLY A 7 3.65 19.63 -27.00
N TYR A 8 3.08 19.95 -25.83
CA TYR A 8 2.32 18.99 -25.00
C TYR A 8 1.15 18.33 -25.76
N SER A 9 0.28 19.14 -26.37
CA SER A 9 -0.89 18.64 -27.11
C SER A 9 -0.51 17.84 -28.36
N ALA A 10 0.62 18.16 -28.99
CA ALA A 10 1.14 17.44 -30.16
C ALA A 10 1.68 16.05 -29.78
N THR A 11 2.35 15.91 -28.63
CA THR A 11 2.79 14.62 -28.11
C THR A 11 1.62 13.74 -27.67
N SER A 12 0.59 14.34 -27.06
CA SER A 12 -0.65 13.63 -26.69
C SER A 12 -1.32 13.00 -27.93
N THR A 13 -1.41 13.75 -29.03
CA THR A 13 -1.98 13.24 -30.30
C THR A 13 -1.08 12.23 -31.03
N GLN A 14 0.24 12.35 -30.97
CA GLN A 14 1.17 11.37 -31.57
C GLN A 14 1.24 10.04 -30.81
N SER A 15 1.14 10.06 -29.48
CA SER A 15 1.00 8.84 -28.67
C SER A 15 -0.27 8.06 -29.08
N ALA A 16 -1.38 8.79 -29.31
CA ALA A 16 -2.63 8.23 -29.79
C ALA A 16 -2.55 7.68 -31.23
N SER A 17 -1.66 8.18 -32.09
CA SER A 17 -1.54 7.70 -33.47
C SER A 17 -0.68 6.43 -33.62
N ARG A 18 0.18 6.12 -32.64
CA ARG A 18 1.06 4.93 -32.67
C ARG A 18 0.36 3.65 -32.20
N ARG A 19 -0.67 3.76 -31.36
CA ARG A 19 -1.53 2.63 -30.96
C ARG A 19 -2.89 2.79 -31.63
N ARG A 20 -3.43 1.73 -32.23
CA ARG A 20 -4.81 1.73 -32.75
C ARG A 20 -5.80 1.83 -31.57
N GLY A 21 -6.12 3.05 -31.13
CA GLY A 21 -7.01 3.28 -29.99
C GLY A 21 -7.48 4.73 -29.87
N ALA A 22 -8.47 4.97 -29.02
CA ALA A 22 -8.87 6.32 -28.65
C ALA A 22 -7.73 7.04 -27.88
N PRO A 23 -7.60 8.38 -27.99
CA PRO A 23 -6.63 9.11 -27.20
C PRO A 23 -6.90 8.91 -25.71
N ALA A 24 -5.83 8.82 -24.91
CA ALA A 24 -5.95 8.73 -23.46
C ALA A 24 -6.63 10.00 -22.90
N PHE A 25 -7.39 9.83 -21.82
CA PHE A 25 -7.95 10.94 -21.06
C PHE A 25 -6.81 11.71 -20.38
N ASP A 26 -6.61 12.99 -20.70
CA ASP A 26 -5.65 13.83 -19.98
C ASP A 26 -6.32 14.50 -18.77
N GLU A 27 -5.68 14.38 -17.61
CA GLU A 27 -6.21 14.87 -16.33
C GLU A 27 -6.21 16.40 -16.26
N MET A 28 -5.28 17.08 -16.94
CA MET A 28 -5.17 18.55 -16.92
C MET A 28 -5.89 19.20 -18.10
N PHE A 29 -5.79 18.62 -19.30
CA PHE A 29 -6.33 19.21 -20.53
C PHE A 29 -7.51 18.42 -21.08
N ASP A 30 -8.50 19.13 -21.65
CA ASP A 30 -9.56 18.51 -22.43
C ASP A 30 -9.14 18.30 -23.91
N PRO A 31 -9.97 17.64 -24.73
CA PRO A 31 -9.65 17.41 -26.15
C PRO A 31 -9.46 18.69 -26.99
N GLU A 32 -9.93 19.85 -26.51
CA GLU A 32 -9.75 21.17 -27.14
C GLU A 32 -8.50 21.90 -26.63
N SER A 33 -7.65 21.23 -25.82
CA SER A 33 -6.50 21.79 -25.11
C SER A 33 -6.87 22.85 -24.05
N ALA A 34 -8.12 22.90 -23.58
CA ALA A 34 -8.50 23.78 -22.48
C ALA A 34 -8.23 23.12 -21.13
N VAL A 35 -7.82 23.92 -20.14
CA VAL A 35 -7.50 23.43 -18.79
C VAL A 35 -8.79 23.07 -18.04
N ARG A 36 -8.85 21.82 -17.58
CA ARG A 36 -9.96 21.29 -16.78
C ARG A 36 -10.04 22.02 -15.44
N MET A 37 -11.27 22.23 -14.96
CA MET A 37 -11.56 23.05 -13.78
C MET A 37 -10.70 22.70 -12.54
N PRO A 38 -10.55 21.41 -12.14
CA PRO A 38 -9.76 21.06 -10.95
C PRO A 38 -8.28 21.43 -11.05
N TYR A 39 -7.76 21.57 -12.27
CA TYR A 39 -6.34 21.83 -12.53
C TYR A 39 -6.01 23.32 -12.75
N ARG A 40 -6.99 24.22 -12.81
CA ARG A 40 -6.76 25.64 -13.16
C ARG A 40 -5.73 26.33 -12.26
N ASP A 41 -5.88 26.20 -10.95
CA ASP A 41 -4.98 26.85 -9.98
C ASP A 41 -3.54 26.34 -10.10
N ILE A 42 -3.37 25.03 -10.32
CA ILE A 42 -2.05 24.42 -10.53
C ILE A 42 -1.47 24.86 -11.86
N HIS A 43 -2.27 24.81 -12.93
CA HIS A 43 -1.85 25.27 -14.23
C HIS A 43 -1.36 26.72 -14.18
N ASP A 44 -2.12 27.62 -13.55
CA ASP A 44 -1.74 29.03 -13.43
C ASP A 44 -0.48 29.24 -12.58
N ALA A 45 -0.24 28.39 -11.58
CA ALA A 45 1.01 28.39 -10.84
C ALA A 45 2.19 27.88 -11.68
N LEU A 46 2.01 26.77 -12.40
CA LEU A 46 3.02 26.18 -13.27
C LEU A 46 3.37 27.09 -14.46
N ALA A 47 2.38 27.72 -15.09
CA ALA A 47 2.55 28.62 -16.24
C ALA A 47 3.33 29.90 -15.89
N ARG A 48 3.44 30.24 -14.60
CA ARG A 48 4.28 31.34 -14.11
C ARG A 48 5.73 30.93 -13.86
N MET A 49 6.06 29.65 -13.94
CA MET A 49 7.40 29.11 -13.70
C MET A 49 8.10 28.78 -15.02
N THR A 50 9.42 28.96 -15.03
CA THR A 50 10.27 28.45 -16.10
C THR A 50 10.59 26.96 -15.90
N GLN A 51 10.98 26.27 -16.97
CA GLN A 51 11.39 24.86 -16.90
C GLN A 51 12.57 24.66 -15.92
N ASP A 52 13.51 25.59 -15.88
CA ASP A 52 14.67 25.52 -14.97
C ASP A 52 14.27 25.72 -13.49
N GLU A 53 13.31 26.61 -13.21
CA GLU A 53 12.76 26.75 -11.85
C GLU A 53 12.04 25.48 -11.40
N LEU A 54 11.25 24.85 -12.27
CA LEU A 54 10.55 23.60 -11.94
C LEU A 54 11.54 22.43 -11.77
N ARG A 55 12.59 22.36 -12.59
CA ARG A 55 13.67 21.37 -12.44
C ARG A 55 14.41 21.57 -11.12
N GLY A 56 14.78 22.81 -10.79
CA GLY A 56 15.41 23.14 -9.51
C GLY A 56 14.54 22.78 -8.30
N ARG A 57 13.22 22.98 -8.38
CA ARG A 57 12.29 22.50 -7.33
C ARG A 57 12.27 20.98 -7.26
N THR A 58 12.26 20.28 -8.39
CA THR A 58 12.29 18.81 -8.46
C THR A 58 13.57 18.24 -7.86
N GLU A 59 14.73 18.86 -8.11
CA GLU A 59 16.01 18.48 -7.50
C GLU A 59 16.01 18.72 -5.98
N ALA A 60 15.41 19.83 -5.52
CA ALA A 60 15.23 20.11 -4.11
C ALA A 60 14.28 19.09 -3.42
N LEU A 61 13.19 18.71 -4.08
CA LEU A 61 12.27 17.64 -3.64
C LEU A 61 13.05 16.32 -3.48
N ALA A 62 13.79 15.90 -4.51
CA ALA A 62 14.59 14.68 -4.49
C ALA A 62 15.66 14.67 -3.38
N SER A 63 16.31 15.82 -3.15
CA SER A 63 17.26 15.98 -2.05
C SER A 63 16.60 15.88 -0.68
N SER A 64 15.39 16.44 -0.52
CA SER A 64 14.60 16.30 0.70
C SER A 64 14.17 14.85 0.95
N TYR A 65 13.86 14.08 -0.09
CA TYR A 65 13.53 12.65 0.01
C TYR A 65 14.68 11.84 0.59
N LEU A 66 15.87 12.04 0.03
CA LEU A 66 17.09 11.40 0.51
C LEU A 66 17.35 11.77 1.99
N ALA A 67 17.22 13.06 2.34
CA ALA A 67 17.43 13.53 3.71
C ALA A 67 16.42 12.97 4.72
N GLN A 68 15.19 12.63 4.26
CA GLN A 68 14.15 12.01 5.08
C GLN A 68 14.25 10.47 5.10
N GLY A 69 15.22 9.88 4.39
CA GLY A 69 15.39 8.43 4.28
C GLY A 69 14.31 7.76 3.43
N VAL A 70 13.60 8.51 2.58
CA VAL A 70 12.56 7.97 1.68
C VAL A 70 13.26 7.35 0.47
N THR A 71 13.69 6.11 0.61
CA THR A 71 14.36 5.33 -0.43
C THR A 71 13.51 4.17 -0.92
N PHE A 72 13.91 3.57 -2.04
CA PHE A 72 13.43 2.28 -2.52
C PHE A 72 14.60 1.46 -3.03
N ASP A 73 14.46 0.15 -2.94
CA ASP A 73 15.42 -0.77 -3.54
C ASP A 73 15.22 -0.85 -5.05
N PHE A 74 16.24 -0.46 -5.81
CA PHE A 74 16.32 -0.67 -7.25
C PHE A 74 17.57 -1.49 -7.57
N ALA A 75 17.36 -2.76 -7.92
CA ALA A 75 18.43 -3.69 -8.29
C ALA A 75 19.52 -3.87 -7.21
N GLY A 76 19.16 -3.78 -5.92
CA GLY A 76 20.08 -3.92 -4.79
C GLY A 76 20.73 -2.61 -4.33
N GLU A 77 20.39 -1.49 -4.97
CA GLU A 77 20.81 -0.15 -4.55
C GLU A 77 19.62 0.66 -4.03
N GLU A 78 19.77 1.26 -2.84
CA GLU A 78 18.81 2.23 -2.34
C GLU A 78 18.89 3.53 -3.15
N ARG A 79 17.77 3.92 -3.77
CA ARG A 79 17.64 5.17 -4.53
C ARG A 79 16.49 6.02 -3.99
N PRO A 80 16.54 7.36 -4.12
CA PRO A 80 15.39 8.21 -3.80
C PRO A 80 14.22 7.85 -4.71
N PHE A 81 13.04 7.63 -4.13
CA PHE A 81 11.85 7.36 -4.92
C PHE A 81 11.54 8.56 -5.83
N PRO A 82 11.49 8.41 -7.17
CA PRO A 82 11.28 9.56 -8.06
C PRO A 82 9.92 10.21 -7.79
N LEU A 83 9.93 11.45 -7.33
CA LEU A 83 8.74 12.27 -7.11
C LEU A 83 8.67 13.35 -8.19
N ASP A 84 7.56 13.38 -8.91
CA ASP A 84 7.27 14.47 -9.84
C ASP A 84 6.54 15.62 -9.12
N ALA A 85 6.96 16.86 -9.42
CA ALA A 85 6.46 18.07 -8.77
C ALA A 85 5.02 18.45 -9.17
N VAL A 86 4.43 17.84 -10.19
CA VAL A 86 3.06 18.09 -10.63
C VAL A 86 2.14 17.04 -10.00
N PRO A 87 1.28 17.42 -9.05
CA PRO A 87 0.41 16.46 -8.37
C PRO A 87 -0.73 15.99 -9.29
N ARG A 88 -1.32 14.84 -8.95
CA ARG A 88 -2.62 14.43 -9.46
C ARG A 88 -3.70 15.18 -8.70
N VAL A 89 -4.64 15.83 -9.37
CA VAL A 89 -5.76 16.51 -8.72
C VAL A 89 -7.06 15.78 -9.01
N ILE A 90 -7.82 15.48 -7.96
CA ILE A 90 -9.12 14.82 -8.02
C ILE A 90 -10.13 15.71 -7.31
N ASP A 91 -11.20 16.06 -8.01
CA ASP A 91 -12.29 16.85 -7.41
C ASP A 91 -13.02 16.02 -6.35
N GLN A 92 -13.51 16.69 -5.30
CA GLN A 92 -14.30 16.05 -4.25
C GLN A 92 -15.53 15.34 -4.80
N SER A 93 -16.18 15.83 -5.87
CA SER A 93 -17.32 15.12 -6.47
C SER A 93 -16.93 13.75 -7.00
N ASP A 94 -15.79 13.66 -7.69
CA ASP A 94 -15.27 12.39 -8.22
C ASP A 94 -14.80 11.49 -7.08
N TRP A 95 -14.21 12.08 -6.03
CA TRP A 95 -13.71 11.34 -4.88
C TRP A 95 -14.82 10.68 -4.06
N VAL A 96 -16.00 11.30 -3.95
CA VAL A 96 -17.14 10.71 -3.23
C VAL A 96 -17.54 9.36 -3.84
N ASP A 97 -17.54 9.24 -5.16
CA ASP A 97 -17.87 8.00 -5.85
C ASP A 97 -16.76 6.95 -5.68
N VAL A 98 -15.49 7.37 -5.76
CA VAL A 98 -14.33 6.51 -5.50
C VAL A 98 -14.36 5.96 -4.08
N GLU A 99 -14.56 6.84 -3.09
CA GLU A 99 -14.65 6.47 -1.68
C GLU A 99 -15.80 5.47 -1.47
N ALA A 100 -17.01 5.78 -1.95
CA ALA A 100 -18.17 4.91 -1.78
C ALA A 100 -17.99 3.53 -2.43
N GLY A 101 -17.31 3.47 -3.59
CA GLY A 101 -17.05 2.21 -4.28
C GLY A 101 -15.91 1.39 -3.67
N VAL A 102 -14.84 2.04 -3.18
CA VAL A 102 -13.78 1.36 -2.43
C VAL A 102 -14.36 0.74 -1.15
N LYS A 103 -15.19 1.47 -0.40
CA LYS A 103 -15.88 0.94 0.79
C LYS A 103 -16.71 -0.30 0.46
N GLN A 104 -17.62 -0.19 -0.52
CA GLN A 104 -18.47 -1.29 -0.97
C GLN A 104 -17.65 -2.53 -1.34
N ARG A 105 -16.57 -2.32 -2.09
CA ARG A 105 -15.70 -3.40 -2.58
C ARG A 105 -14.98 -4.11 -1.43
N VAL A 106 -14.42 -3.35 -0.49
CA VAL A 106 -13.77 -3.92 0.71
C VAL A 106 -14.78 -4.71 1.54
N THR A 107 -15.99 -4.20 1.74
CA THR A 107 -17.06 -4.91 2.46
C THR A 107 -17.43 -6.24 1.78
N ALA A 108 -17.51 -6.27 0.44
CA ALA A 108 -17.75 -7.51 -0.29
C ALA A 108 -16.59 -8.51 -0.19
N LEU A 109 -15.33 -8.02 -0.22
CA LEU A 109 -14.13 -8.84 -0.03
C LEU A 109 -14.06 -9.43 1.39
N GLU A 110 -14.43 -8.66 2.41
CA GLU A 110 -14.55 -9.14 3.80
C GLU A 110 -15.57 -10.28 3.90
N ALA A 111 -16.78 -10.08 3.35
CA ALA A 111 -17.83 -11.10 3.33
C ALA A 111 -17.38 -12.35 2.57
N PHE A 112 -16.71 -12.18 1.43
CA PHE A 112 -16.14 -13.28 0.66
C PHE A 112 -15.11 -14.08 1.46
N LEU A 113 -14.15 -13.42 2.10
CA LEU A 113 -13.13 -14.10 2.90
C LEU A 113 -13.72 -14.81 4.12
N ALA A 114 -14.69 -14.19 4.80
CA ALA A 114 -15.41 -14.81 5.90
C ALA A 114 -16.16 -16.07 5.44
N ASP A 115 -16.79 -16.03 4.26
CA ASP A 115 -17.51 -17.17 3.69
C ASP A 115 -16.57 -18.30 3.24
N VAL A 116 -15.47 -17.97 2.54
CA VAL A 116 -14.47 -18.93 2.05
C VAL A 116 -13.86 -19.77 3.18
N TYR A 117 -13.58 -19.13 4.32
CA TYR A 117 -13.06 -19.78 5.52
C TYR A 117 -14.14 -20.24 6.50
N GLY A 118 -15.42 -20.05 6.15
CA GLY A 118 -16.59 -20.36 6.96
C GLY A 118 -17.55 -21.33 6.25
N ALA A 119 -18.78 -20.87 5.98
CA ALA A 119 -19.87 -21.72 5.49
C ALA A 119 -19.81 -22.07 4.00
N GLN A 120 -19.07 -21.29 3.21
CA GLN A 120 -18.91 -21.43 1.76
C GLN A 120 -20.25 -21.37 1.00
N ASP A 121 -21.12 -20.46 1.43
CA ASP A 121 -22.43 -20.20 0.86
C ASP A 121 -22.36 -19.79 -0.61
N ALA A 122 -21.46 -18.86 -0.99
CA ALA A 122 -21.31 -18.43 -2.38
C ALA A 122 -20.86 -19.56 -3.32
N VAL A 123 -20.15 -20.55 -2.79
CA VAL A 123 -19.76 -21.76 -3.53
C VAL A 123 -20.97 -22.69 -3.69
N ARG A 124 -21.70 -22.94 -2.61
CA ARG A 124 -22.88 -23.81 -2.61
C ARG A 124 -23.98 -23.27 -3.54
N ASP A 125 -24.14 -21.95 -3.56
CA ASP A 125 -25.17 -21.27 -4.35
C ASP A 125 -24.71 -21.03 -5.81
N GLY A 126 -23.48 -21.43 -6.14
CA GLY A 126 -22.95 -21.43 -7.51
C GLY A 126 -22.48 -20.07 -8.03
N VAL A 127 -22.32 -19.08 -7.15
CA VAL A 127 -21.82 -17.74 -7.50
C VAL A 127 -20.34 -17.79 -7.88
N ILE A 128 -19.55 -18.57 -7.14
CA ILE A 128 -18.13 -18.80 -7.43
C ILE A 128 -17.79 -20.30 -7.40
N PRO A 129 -17.06 -20.83 -8.39
CA PRO A 129 -16.73 -22.26 -8.41
C PRO A 129 -15.79 -22.66 -7.27
N ALA A 130 -16.10 -23.76 -6.56
CA ALA A 130 -15.23 -24.33 -5.52
C ALA A 130 -13.79 -24.55 -6.00
N ARG A 131 -13.65 -25.02 -7.24
CA ARG A 131 -12.36 -25.33 -7.87
C ARG A 131 -11.45 -24.11 -7.98
N LEU A 132 -12.01 -22.90 -8.09
CA LEU A 132 -11.27 -21.65 -8.24
C LEU A 132 -10.55 -21.32 -6.94
N ILE A 133 -11.27 -21.41 -5.82
CA ILE A 133 -10.72 -21.23 -4.47
C ILE A 133 -9.70 -22.33 -4.16
N SER A 134 -10.10 -23.61 -4.33
CA SER A 134 -9.28 -24.74 -3.88
C SER A 134 -7.98 -24.94 -4.65
N SER A 135 -7.85 -24.36 -5.85
CA SER A 135 -6.63 -24.43 -6.66
C SER A 135 -5.70 -23.24 -6.45
N SER A 136 -6.18 -22.14 -5.84
CA SER A 136 -5.35 -20.95 -5.66
C SER A 136 -4.20 -21.32 -4.72
N SER A 137 -2.97 -21.00 -5.12
CA SER A 137 -1.78 -21.15 -4.27
C SER A 137 -1.86 -20.29 -3.00
N HIS A 138 -2.72 -19.28 -3.01
CA HIS A 138 -2.93 -18.35 -1.91
C HIS A 138 -4.16 -18.67 -1.05
N PHE A 139 -4.80 -19.82 -1.29
CA PHE A 139 -5.78 -20.38 -0.37
C PHE A 139 -5.09 -21.23 0.71
N HIS A 140 -4.75 -20.59 1.83
CA HIS A 140 -4.11 -21.25 2.97
C HIS A 140 -5.14 -21.88 3.90
N ARG A 141 -5.21 -23.22 3.94
CA ARG A 141 -6.15 -23.95 4.82
C ARG A 141 -5.86 -23.70 6.30
N GLU A 142 -4.61 -23.37 6.61
CA GLU A 142 -4.11 -23.01 7.92
C GLU A 142 -4.84 -21.79 8.50
N ALA A 143 -5.41 -20.92 7.65
CA ALA A 143 -6.21 -19.77 8.07
C ALA A 143 -7.62 -20.14 8.57
N ALA A 144 -8.09 -21.37 8.33
CA ALA A 144 -9.40 -21.81 8.79
C ALA A 144 -9.49 -21.75 10.34
N GLY A 145 -10.60 -21.20 10.83
CA GLY A 145 -10.83 -20.99 12.26
C GLY A 145 -10.02 -19.86 12.90
N VAL A 146 -9.24 -19.09 12.13
CA VAL A 146 -8.61 -17.85 12.61
C VAL A 146 -9.56 -16.69 12.33
N VAL A 147 -10.12 -16.11 13.40
CA VAL A 147 -11.08 -15.01 13.36
C VAL A 147 -10.66 -13.96 14.38
N ALA A 148 -10.51 -12.71 13.96
CA ALA A 148 -10.25 -11.59 14.87
C ALA A 148 -11.47 -11.30 15.74
N ALA A 149 -11.27 -10.69 16.91
CA ALA A 149 -12.37 -10.42 17.86
C ALA A 149 -13.48 -9.53 17.26
N ASN A 150 -13.11 -8.57 16.42
CA ASN A 150 -14.06 -7.70 15.69
C ASN A 150 -14.50 -8.28 14.34
N GLY A 151 -14.13 -9.52 14.00
CA GLY A 151 -14.49 -10.18 12.74
C GLY A 151 -13.76 -9.68 11.49
N VAL A 152 -12.92 -8.64 11.61
CA VAL A 152 -12.23 -8.03 10.46
C VAL A 152 -11.07 -8.90 9.97
N ARG A 153 -11.04 -9.17 8.66
CA ARG A 153 -9.93 -9.86 8.01
C ARG A 153 -9.02 -8.92 7.23
N ILE A 154 -9.53 -7.81 6.71
CA ILE A 154 -8.84 -6.83 5.88
C ILE A 154 -8.77 -5.49 6.63
N GLN A 155 -7.89 -5.39 7.63
CA GLN A 155 -7.66 -4.13 8.36
C GLN A 155 -7.12 -3.03 7.44
N VAL A 156 -6.31 -3.39 6.43
CA VAL A 156 -5.79 -2.45 5.42
C VAL A 156 -5.98 -3.03 4.02
N SER A 157 -6.50 -2.25 3.09
CA SER A 157 -6.57 -2.63 1.67
C SER A 157 -5.97 -1.54 0.79
N GLY A 158 -5.28 -1.94 -0.28
CA GLY A 158 -4.93 -1.06 -1.40
C GLY A 158 -5.72 -1.45 -2.63
N ILE A 159 -6.56 -0.57 -3.16
CA ILE A 159 -7.38 -0.86 -4.35
C ILE A 159 -6.78 -0.09 -5.52
N ASP A 160 -6.23 -0.78 -6.51
CA ASP A 160 -5.63 -0.12 -7.68
C ASP A 160 -6.72 0.33 -8.64
N LEU A 161 -6.74 1.62 -8.92
CA LEU A 161 -7.68 2.29 -9.80
C LEU A 161 -6.97 2.90 -11.00
N ILE A 162 -7.65 2.87 -12.13
CA ILE A 162 -7.29 3.64 -13.31
C ILE A 162 -8.48 4.53 -13.69
N ARG A 163 -8.19 5.58 -14.45
CA ARG A 163 -9.20 6.34 -15.18
C ARG A 163 -9.06 5.97 -16.67
N ASP A 164 -10.13 5.47 -17.27
CA ASP A 164 -10.16 5.01 -18.66
C ASP A 164 -10.21 6.20 -19.65
N GLU A 165 -10.16 5.92 -20.95
CA GLU A 165 -10.22 6.94 -22.00
C GLU A 165 -11.53 7.73 -22.03
N GLN A 166 -12.60 7.25 -21.39
CA GLN A 166 -13.85 7.98 -21.21
C GLN A 166 -13.89 8.81 -19.92
N GLY A 167 -12.84 8.76 -19.09
CA GLY A 167 -12.79 9.44 -17.79
C GLY A 167 -13.44 8.65 -16.64
N GLY A 168 -13.86 7.41 -16.88
CA GLY A 168 -14.48 6.54 -15.88
C GLY A 168 -13.45 5.85 -14.99
N TRP A 169 -13.74 5.73 -13.70
CA TRP A 169 -12.92 4.97 -12.76
C TRP A 169 -13.13 3.47 -12.91
N ARG A 170 -12.04 2.71 -13.03
CA ARG A 170 -12.05 1.24 -13.06
C ARG A 170 -11.10 0.67 -12.04
N VAL A 171 -11.49 -0.43 -11.40
CA VAL A 171 -10.57 -1.21 -10.56
C VAL A 171 -9.71 -2.09 -11.44
N LEU A 172 -8.40 -2.04 -11.24
CA LEU A 172 -7.41 -2.86 -11.92
C LEU A 172 -7.02 -4.09 -11.10
N GLU A 173 -6.82 -3.91 -9.79
CA GLU A 173 -6.32 -4.94 -8.88
C GLU A 173 -6.71 -4.63 -7.44
N ASP A 174 -6.91 -5.66 -6.63
CA ASP A 174 -7.15 -5.58 -5.20
C ASP A 174 -5.88 -6.02 -4.47
N ASN A 175 -5.53 -5.38 -3.35
CA ASN A 175 -4.37 -5.77 -2.54
C ASN A 175 -4.83 -5.88 -1.09
N VAL A 176 -5.08 -7.10 -0.63
CA VAL A 176 -5.66 -7.38 0.71
C VAL A 176 -4.79 -8.29 1.58
N ARG A 177 -3.58 -8.63 1.11
CA ARG A 177 -2.51 -9.26 1.91
C ARG A 177 -1.76 -8.23 2.74
N VAL A 178 -0.62 -7.75 2.23
CA VAL A 178 0.27 -6.78 2.88
C VAL A 178 0.44 -5.58 1.94
N PRO A 179 -0.62 -4.77 1.72
CA PRO A 179 -0.54 -3.63 0.82
C PRO A 179 0.53 -2.63 1.29
N SER A 180 1.31 -2.13 0.34
CA SER A 180 2.35 -1.13 0.57
C SER A 180 2.14 0.12 -0.29
N GLY A 181 2.75 1.21 0.13
CA GLY A 181 2.85 2.47 -0.61
C GLY A 181 2.32 3.70 0.14
N VAL A 182 1.71 3.52 1.31
CA VAL A 182 1.11 4.63 2.08
C VAL A 182 2.18 5.54 2.70
N SER A 183 3.38 5.03 2.99
CA SER A 183 4.49 5.89 3.42
C SER A 183 4.86 6.91 2.36
N TYR A 184 4.84 6.52 1.08
CA TYR A 184 5.04 7.44 -0.03
C TYR A 184 3.90 8.46 -0.10
N VAL A 185 2.65 8.08 0.15
CA VAL A 185 1.54 9.07 0.17
C VAL A 185 1.77 10.15 1.22
N ILE A 186 2.12 9.76 2.46
CA ILE A 186 2.38 10.69 3.56
C ILE A 186 3.63 11.54 3.27
N SER A 187 4.69 10.92 2.75
CA SER A 187 5.95 11.60 2.42
C SER A 187 5.81 12.56 1.24
N ASN A 188 5.10 12.15 0.18
CA ASN A 188 4.75 12.96 -0.99
C ASN A 188 4.01 14.20 -0.52
N ARG A 189 2.96 14.02 0.29
CA ARG A 189 2.20 15.15 0.85
C ARG A 189 3.08 16.14 1.61
N ARG A 190 3.87 15.63 2.55
CA ARG A 190 4.69 16.46 3.42
C ARG A 190 5.67 17.31 2.62
N VAL A 191 6.35 16.69 1.67
CA VAL A 191 7.37 17.36 0.86
C VAL A 191 6.72 18.36 -0.12
N MET A 192 5.58 18.02 -0.69
CA MET A 192 4.80 18.95 -1.52
C MET A 192 4.29 20.16 -0.73
N ALA A 193 3.81 19.97 0.50
CA ALA A 193 3.35 21.03 1.38
C ALA A 193 4.44 22.03 1.76
N GLN A 194 5.68 21.54 1.90
CA GLN A 194 6.84 22.39 2.15
C GLN A 194 7.30 23.17 0.91
N THR A 195 7.04 22.63 -0.29
CA THR A 195 7.55 23.18 -1.56
C THR A 195 6.57 24.12 -2.26
N LEU A 196 5.25 23.89 -2.09
CA LEU A 196 4.16 24.64 -2.71
C LEU A 196 3.07 25.04 -1.68
N PRO A 197 3.43 25.65 -0.54
CA PRO A 197 2.50 25.87 0.58
C PRO A 197 1.28 26.73 0.19
N GLU A 198 1.43 27.67 -0.74
CA GLU A 198 0.35 28.56 -1.22
C GLU A 198 -0.79 27.80 -1.92
N LEU A 199 -0.46 26.73 -2.66
CA LEU A 199 -1.43 25.94 -3.42
C LEU A 199 -2.29 25.06 -2.50
N PHE A 200 -1.73 24.59 -1.40
CA PHE A 200 -2.47 23.79 -0.43
C PHE A 200 -3.64 24.55 0.19
N VAL A 201 -3.44 25.85 0.43
CA VAL A 201 -4.48 26.71 1.01
C VAL A 201 -5.52 27.08 -0.04
N SER A 202 -5.09 27.52 -1.23
CA SER A 202 -6.02 27.97 -2.27
C SER A 202 -6.93 26.84 -2.75
N MET A 203 -6.37 25.64 -2.95
CA MET A 203 -7.08 24.49 -3.48
C MET A 203 -7.80 23.65 -2.42
N ARG A 204 -7.61 23.96 -1.13
CA ARG A 204 -8.22 23.23 0.00
C ARG A 204 -7.95 21.73 -0.07
N VAL A 205 -6.67 21.36 -0.19
CA VAL A 205 -6.26 19.96 -0.30
C VAL A 205 -6.54 19.21 1.01
N ARG A 206 -7.24 18.07 0.94
CA ARG A 206 -7.59 17.25 2.12
C ARG A 206 -6.35 16.59 2.73
N PRO A 207 -6.23 16.52 4.08
CA PRO A 207 -5.07 15.95 4.74
C PRO A 207 -5.01 14.42 4.60
N VAL A 208 -3.79 13.87 4.58
CA VAL A 208 -3.53 12.41 4.59
C VAL A 208 -2.74 11.96 5.82
N GLY A 209 -2.34 12.90 6.68
CA GLY A 209 -1.49 12.63 7.86
C GLY A 209 -2.16 11.79 8.95
N ASP A 210 -3.50 11.71 8.96
CA ASP A 210 -4.27 10.98 9.97
C ASP A 210 -4.21 9.45 9.80
N TYR A 211 -3.65 8.96 8.69
CA TYR A 211 -3.62 7.52 8.37
C TYR A 211 -3.03 6.66 9.49
N PRO A 212 -1.86 6.95 10.10
CA PRO A 212 -1.30 6.11 11.15
C PRO A 212 -2.21 6.03 12.38
N GLN A 213 -2.90 7.12 12.72
CA GLN A 213 -3.83 7.14 13.86
C GLN A 213 -5.10 6.34 13.55
N LYS A 214 -5.62 6.43 12.33
CA LYS A 214 -6.73 5.59 11.85
C LYS A 214 -6.36 4.10 11.87
N LEU A 215 -5.15 3.77 11.40
CA LEU A 215 -4.63 2.41 11.44
C LEU A 215 -4.46 1.91 12.88
N LEU A 216 -3.84 2.69 13.76
CA LEU A 216 -3.69 2.33 15.17
C LEU A 216 -5.05 2.09 15.84
N HIS A 217 -6.04 2.94 15.54
CA HIS A 217 -7.40 2.76 16.05
C HIS A 217 -8.02 1.44 15.58
N ALA A 218 -7.92 1.12 14.28
CA ALA A 218 -8.41 -0.14 13.73
C ALA A 218 -7.70 -1.36 14.33
N LEU A 219 -6.38 -1.28 14.55
CA LEU A 219 -5.61 -2.34 15.21
C LEU A 219 -6.04 -2.52 16.67
N ARG A 220 -6.30 -1.44 17.41
CA ARG A 220 -6.85 -1.50 18.78
C ARG A 220 -8.24 -2.12 18.80
N ALA A 221 -9.10 -1.76 17.86
CA ALA A 221 -10.44 -2.33 17.74
C ALA A 221 -10.43 -3.84 17.45
N ALA A 222 -9.34 -4.35 16.87
CA ALA A 222 -9.14 -5.76 16.57
C ALA A 222 -8.50 -6.55 17.72
N ALA A 223 -8.28 -5.96 18.89
CA ALA A 223 -7.69 -6.63 20.05
C ALA A 223 -8.56 -7.82 20.55
N PRO A 224 -7.94 -8.90 21.07
CA PRO A 224 -8.65 -10.00 21.71
C PRO A 224 -9.64 -9.56 22.80
N GLU A 225 -10.70 -10.35 23.00
CA GLU A 225 -11.69 -10.07 24.04
C GLU A 225 -11.05 -9.97 25.44
N GLY A 226 -11.49 -8.96 26.21
CA GLY A 226 -11.00 -8.72 27.57
C GLY A 226 -9.66 -8.00 27.68
N VAL A 227 -9.15 -7.42 26.58
CA VAL A 227 -7.94 -6.59 26.55
C VAL A 227 -8.31 -5.12 26.33
N ASP A 228 -8.26 -4.31 27.39
CA ASP A 228 -8.62 -2.88 27.32
C ASP A 228 -7.49 -2.00 26.75
N ASP A 229 -6.24 -2.34 27.03
CA ASP A 229 -5.04 -1.62 26.56
C ASP A 229 -4.10 -2.61 25.83
N PRO A 230 -4.33 -2.86 24.53
CA PRO A 230 -3.62 -3.89 23.79
C PRO A 230 -2.19 -3.47 23.46
N THR A 231 -1.26 -4.40 23.66
CA THR A 231 0.10 -4.24 23.12
C THR A 231 0.11 -4.58 21.63
N ILE A 232 0.39 -3.56 20.82
CA ILE A 232 0.43 -3.65 19.35
C ILE A 232 1.88 -3.60 18.89
N VAL A 233 2.25 -4.43 17.92
CA VAL A 233 3.58 -4.43 17.29
C VAL A 233 3.48 -4.47 15.77
N VAL A 234 4.49 -3.92 15.09
CA VAL A 234 4.67 -4.09 13.63
C VAL A 234 5.71 -5.18 13.40
N LEU A 235 5.29 -6.33 12.85
CA LEU A 235 6.20 -7.43 12.50
C LEU A 235 6.81 -7.18 11.12
N THR A 236 8.13 -7.02 11.05
CA THR A 236 8.87 -6.76 9.82
C THR A 236 9.80 -7.92 9.46
N PRO A 237 10.03 -8.21 8.16
CA PRO A 237 11.04 -9.16 7.70
C PRO A 237 12.48 -8.62 7.85
N GLY A 238 12.66 -7.36 8.24
CA GLY A 238 13.96 -6.73 8.47
C GLY A 238 14.44 -5.84 7.32
N VAL A 239 15.66 -5.32 7.46
CA VAL A 239 16.25 -4.25 6.62
C VAL A 239 16.42 -4.60 5.14
N TYR A 240 16.48 -5.88 4.80
CA TYR A 240 16.67 -6.34 3.42
C TYR A 240 15.37 -6.38 2.61
N ASN A 241 14.25 -5.94 3.19
CA ASN A 241 12.99 -5.81 2.48
C ASN A 241 12.83 -4.41 1.90
N SER A 242 12.44 -4.31 0.63
CA SER A 242 12.29 -3.03 -0.07
C SER A 242 11.26 -2.07 0.54
N ALA A 243 10.30 -2.58 1.33
CA ALA A 243 9.32 -1.79 2.04
C ALA A 243 9.70 -1.51 3.52
N TYR A 244 10.92 -1.85 3.96
CA TYR A 244 11.35 -1.68 5.35
C TYR A 244 11.19 -0.23 5.84
N PHE A 245 11.50 0.76 4.99
CA PHE A 245 11.25 2.17 5.28
C PHE A 245 9.81 2.43 5.73
N GLU A 246 8.82 1.90 4.99
CA GLU A 246 7.41 2.04 5.35
C GLU A 246 7.09 1.39 6.69
N HIS A 247 7.66 0.22 6.99
CA HIS A 247 7.42 -0.48 8.25
C HIS A 247 7.91 0.37 9.43
N THR A 248 9.12 0.94 9.31
CA THR A 248 9.71 1.80 10.33
C THR A 248 8.93 3.10 10.52
N LEU A 249 8.48 3.72 9.42
CA LEU A 249 7.75 4.97 9.45
C LEU A 249 6.40 4.76 10.12
N LEU A 250 5.65 3.72 9.73
CA LEU A 250 4.34 3.44 10.31
C LEU A 250 4.45 3.06 11.80
N ALA A 251 5.40 2.20 12.18
CA ALA A 251 5.63 1.86 13.59
C ALA A 251 5.91 3.12 14.43
N ARG A 252 6.80 3.99 13.94
CA ARG A 252 7.14 5.26 14.58
C ARG A 252 5.93 6.21 14.69
N LEU A 253 5.16 6.39 13.62
CA LEU A 253 4.02 7.32 13.61
C LEU A 253 2.82 6.81 14.43
N MET A 254 2.66 5.49 14.53
CA MET A 254 1.70 4.87 15.45
C MET A 254 2.19 4.87 16.90
N GLY A 255 3.50 5.00 17.12
CA GLY A 255 4.10 4.90 18.46
C GLY A 255 4.08 3.48 19.01
N VAL A 256 4.31 2.49 18.15
CA VAL A 256 4.35 1.06 18.50
C VAL A 256 5.71 0.45 18.17
N GLU A 257 6.01 -0.69 18.78
CA GLU A 257 7.29 -1.37 18.56
C GLU A 257 7.39 -1.98 17.16
N LEU A 258 8.56 -1.84 16.54
CA LEU A 258 8.94 -2.55 15.32
C LEU A 258 9.73 -3.79 15.71
N VAL A 259 9.23 -4.98 15.38
CA VAL A 259 9.80 -6.26 15.81
C VAL A 259 10.09 -7.17 14.62
N GLU A 260 11.12 -7.99 14.73
CA GLU A 260 11.36 -9.12 13.82
C GLU A 260 10.88 -10.44 14.46
N GLY A 261 10.78 -11.51 13.68
CA GLY A 261 10.31 -12.81 14.17
C GLY A 261 11.10 -13.34 15.38
N ARG A 262 12.41 -13.07 15.45
CA ARG A 262 13.31 -13.44 16.56
C ARG A 262 13.00 -12.74 17.88
N ASP A 263 12.37 -11.56 17.82
CA ASP A 263 12.00 -10.78 19.00
C ASP A 263 10.71 -11.32 19.64
N LEU A 264 9.97 -12.16 18.91
CA LEU A 264 8.73 -12.79 19.34
C LEU A 264 8.95 -14.26 19.71
N PHE A 265 8.20 -14.74 20.70
CA PHE A 265 8.08 -16.16 20.98
C PHE A 265 6.69 -16.51 21.48
N CYS A 266 6.24 -17.73 21.21
CA CYS A 266 4.95 -18.22 21.67
C CYS A 266 5.11 -19.13 22.90
N SER A 267 4.25 -18.95 23.90
CA SER A 267 4.19 -19.80 25.09
C SER A 267 2.75 -19.89 25.61
N GLY A 268 2.28 -21.11 25.93
CA GLY A 268 0.93 -21.31 26.44
C GLY A 268 -0.18 -20.82 25.49
N GLY A 269 0.05 -20.85 24.17
CA GLY A 269 -0.90 -20.34 23.18
C GLY A 269 -1.02 -18.81 23.13
N ARG A 270 -0.05 -18.06 23.68
CA ARG A 270 0.03 -16.60 23.64
C ARG A 270 1.37 -16.16 23.04
N VAL A 271 1.42 -14.93 22.53
CA VAL A 271 2.62 -14.33 21.94
C VAL A 271 3.25 -13.34 22.90
N PHE A 272 4.58 -13.37 22.98
CA PHE A 272 5.35 -12.48 23.82
C PHE A 272 6.50 -11.86 23.02
N MET A 273 6.76 -10.58 23.26
CA MET A 273 7.93 -9.85 22.82
C MET A 273 9.02 -9.92 23.90
N ARG A 274 10.26 -10.18 23.49
CA ARG A 274 11.43 -10.18 24.38
C ARG A 274 11.81 -8.74 24.72
N THR A 275 11.88 -8.43 26.01
CA THR A 275 12.40 -7.13 26.48
C THR A 275 13.41 -7.34 27.62
N THR A 276 14.22 -6.33 27.90
CA THR A 276 15.18 -6.36 29.01
C THR A 276 14.52 -6.41 30.39
N ALA A 277 13.27 -5.91 30.51
CA ALA A 277 12.47 -5.98 31.73
C ALA A 277 11.71 -7.31 31.90
N GLY A 278 11.78 -8.20 30.91
CA GLY A 278 11.03 -9.45 30.86
C GLY A 278 10.11 -9.55 29.64
N PRO A 279 9.43 -10.68 29.45
CA PRO A 279 8.53 -10.87 28.31
C PRO A 279 7.28 -9.99 28.44
N THR A 280 6.99 -9.21 27.40
CA THR A 280 5.75 -8.41 27.30
C THR A 280 4.77 -9.14 26.38
N ARG A 281 3.53 -9.34 26.82
CA ARG A 281 2.50 -9.99 25.99
C ARG A 281 2.19 -9.10 24.78
N VAL A 282 2.02 -9.71 23.62
CA VAL A 282 1.57 -9.04 22.40
C VAL A 282 0.15 -9.49 22.08
N ASP A 283 -0.74 -8.52 21.82
CA ASP A 283 -2.17 -8.76 21.61
C ASP A 283 -2.57 -8.56 20.15
N VAL A 284 -1.89 -7.65 19.42
CA VAL A 284 -2.13 -7.40 17.99
C VAL A 284 -0.81 -7.25 17.25
N ILE A 285 -0.69 -7.95 16.13
CA ILE A 285 0.47 -7.92 15.24
C ILE A 285 0.03 -7.32 13.91
N TYR A 286 0.46 -6.10 13.61
CA TYR A 286 0.40 -5.58 12.25
C TYR A 286 1.55 -6.20 11.44
N ARG A 287 1.23 -7.24 10.67
CA ARG A 287 2.23 -8.02 9.95
C ARG A 287 2.61 -7.37 8.63
N ARG A 288 3.92 -7.32 8.37
CA ARG A 288 4.51 -6.94 7.08
C ARG A 288 5.29 -8.09 6.45
N VAL A 289 4.89 -9.31 6.79
CA VAL A 289 5.48 -10.58 6.38
C VAL A 289 4.39 -11.42 5.71
N ASP A 290 4.71 -12.05 4.59
CA ASP A 290 3.80 -12.94 3.85
C ASP A 290 3.43 -14.18 4.67
N ASP A 291 2.26 -14.76 4.37
CA ASP A 291 1.62 -15.82 5.16
C ASP A 291 2.56 -17.01 5.39
N GLU A 292 3.22 -17.47 4.33
CA GLU A 292 4.05 -18.66 4.32
C GLU A 292 5.30 -18.53 5.21
N PHE A 293 5.66 -17.32 5.61
CA PHE A 293 6.82 -17.04 6.44
C PHE A 293 6.47 -16.76 7.91
N LEU A 294 5.19 -16.66 8.28
CA LEU A 294 4.75 -16.28 9.63
C LEU A 294 4.98 -17.33 10.71
N ASP A 295 4.76 -18.62 10.39
CA ASP A 295 4.86 -19.69 11.39
C ASP A 295 5.53 -20.93 10.78
N PRO A 296 6.80 -21.22 11.12
CA PRO A 296 7.51 -22.39 10.59
C PRO A 296 6.91 -23.73 11.02
N LEU A 297 6.00 -23.75 12.01
CA LEU A 297 5.28 -24.97 12.41
C LEU A 297 4.05 -25.26 11.54
N GLN A 298 3.58 -24.31 10.75
CA GLN A 298 2.40 -24.47 9.88
C GLN A 298 2.73 -24.29 8.40
N PHE A 299 3.70 -23.44 8.07
CA PHE A 299 4.06 -23.10 6.70
C PHE A 299 5.49 -23.54 6.36
N ARG A 300 6.36 -22.59 5.99
CA ARG A 300 7.75 -22.86 5.64
C ARG A 300 8.60 -23.14 6.86
N ALA A 301 9.01 -24.39 7.03
CA ALA A 301 9.88 -24.82 8.12
C ALA A 301 11.27 -24.14 8.11
N ASP A 302 11.71 -23.61 6.97
CA ASP A 302 12.96 -22.86 6.82
C ASP A 302 12.80 -21.35 7.08
N SER A 303 11.59 -20.86 7.37
CA SER A 303 11.36 -19.45 7.64
C SER A 303 11.97 -19.01 8.97
N MET A 304 12.68 -17.88 8.91
CA MET A 304 13.24 -17.16 10.06
C MET A 304 12.54 -15.81 10.31
N LEU A 305 11.52 -15.47 9.51
CA LEU A 305 10.87 -14.15 9.54
C LEU A 305 9.70 -14.09 10.53
N GLY A 306 9.13 -15.25 10.83
CA GLY A 306 8.02 -15.43 11.77
C GLY A 306 8.45 -16.02 13.10
N SER A 307 7.48 -16.41 13.93
CA SER A 307 7.73 -17.05 15.23
C SER A 307 6.94 -18.36 15.35
N PRO A 308 7.57 -19.47 15.78
CA PRO A 308 6.90 -20.76 15.93
C PRO A 308 5.67 -20.66 16.85
N GLY A 309 4.51 -21.10 16.37
CA GLY A 309 3.26 -21.17 17.14
C GLY A 309 2.36 -19.93 17.07
N LEU A 310 2.69 -18.93 16.24
CA LEU A 310 1.85 -17.76 16.02
C LEU A 310 0.45 -18.13 15.54
N MET A 311 0.33 -19.10 14.62
CA MET A 311 -0.96 -19.52 14.09
C MET A 311 -1.83 -20.19 15.16
N LEU A 312 -1.23 -20.96 16.06
CA LEU A 312 -1.95 -21.55 17.19
C LEU A 312 -2.47 -20.46 18.14
N ALA A 313 -1.64 -19.47 18.46
CA ALA A 313 -2.06 -18.36 19.33
C ALA A 313 -3.21 -17.56 18.71
N ALA A 314 -3.15 -17.31 17.39
CA ALA A 314 -4.21 -16.62 16.66
C ALA A 314 -5.50 -17.44 16.62
N ARG A 315 -5.41 -18.76 16.35
CA ARG A 315 -6.58 -19.66 16.33
C ARG A 315 -7.24 -19.81 17.71
N LEU A 316 -6.49 -19.66 18.80
CA LEU A 316 -7.02 -19.62 20.16
C LEU A 316 -7.63 -18.26 20.53
N GLY A 317 -7.59 -17.28 19.63
CA GLY A 317 -8.10 -15.92 19.87
C GLY A 317 -7.25 -15.11 20.84
N ASN A 318 -5.99 -15.50 21.11
CA ASN A 318 -5.14 -14.82 22.08
C ASN A 318 -4.30 -13.68 21.48
N VAL A 319 -4.20 -13.61 20.16
CA VAL A 319 -3.52 -12.57 19.39
C VAL A 319 -4.27 -12.35 18.07
N THR A 320 -4.35 -11.11 17.62
CA THR A 320 -4.86 -10.78 16.27
C THR A 320 -3.69 -10.53 15.32
N ILE A 321 -3.74 -11.12 14.13
CA ILE A 321 -2.78 -10.86 13.04
C ILE A 321 -3.49 -10.01 11.99
N ALA A 322 -2.98 -8.81 11.74
CA ALA A 322 -3.56 -7.82 10.83
C ALA A 322 -2.60 -7.52 9.67
N ASN A 323 -2.98 -7.66 8.40
CA ASN A 323 -4.19 -8.33 7.92
C ASN A 323 -4.23 -9.81 8.29
N ALA A 324 -5.42 -10.40 8.29
CA ALA A 324 -5.58 -11.83 8.56
C ALA A 324 -4.77 -12.70 7.57
N VAL A 325 -4.39 -13.88 8.04
CA VAL A 325 -3.75 -14.92 7.23
C VAL A 325 -4.81 -15.52 6.29
N GLY A 326 -4.43 -15.86 5.06
CA GLY A 326 -5.31 -16.45 4.05
C GLY A 326 -6.02 -15.44 3.14
N ASN A 327 -5.76 -14.13 3.30
CA ASN A 327 -6.43 -13.12 2.47
C ASN A 327 -6.03 -13.19 0.99
N GLY A 328 -4.91 -13.86 0.65
CA GLY A 328 -4.40 -13.89 -0.71
C GLY A 328 -5.30 -14.62 -1.72
N VAL A 329 -6.29 -15.40 -1.26
CA VAL A 329 -7.31 -15.95 -2.14
C VAL A 329 -8.25 -14.86 -2.71
N ALA A 330 -8.40 -13.72 -2.02
CA ALA A 330 -9.34 -12.67 -2.40
C ALA A 330 -8.76 -11.61 -3.35
N ASP A 331 -7.44 -11.44 -3.39
CA ASP A 331 -6.75 -10.65 -4.43
C ASP A 331 -6.22 -11.50 -5.60
N ASP A 332 -6.68 -12.75 -5.71
CA ASP A 332 -6.42 -13.60 -6.86
C ASP A 332 -7.06 -13.01 -8.13
N LYS A 333 -6.32 -13.02 -9.24
CA LYS A 333 -6.77 -12.42 -10.52
C LYS A 333 -8.04 -13.04 -11.07
N LEU A 334 -8.31 -14.32 -10.80
CA LEU A 334 -9.57 -14.93 -11.19
C LEU A 334 -10.68 -14.47 -10.26
N VAL A 335 -10.47 -14.44 -8.94
CA VAL A 335 -11.49 -13.94 -7.98
C VAL A 335 -11.90 -12.51 -8.31
N TYR A 336 -10.95 -11.67 -8.70
CA TYR A 336 -11.21 -10.31 -9.18
C TYR A 336 -12.36 -10.27 -10.23
N THR A 337 -12.42 -11.23 -11.16
CA THR A 337 -13.46 -11.29 -12.20
C THR A 337 -14.86 -11.61 -11.67
N TYR A 338 -14.97 -12.28 -10.53
CA TYR A 338 -16.24 -12.62 -9.88
C TYR A 338 -16.72 -11.53 -8.92
N LEU A 339 -15.88 -10.55 -8.59
CA LEU A 339 -16.19 -9.55 -7.56
C LEU A 339 -17.46 -8.73 -7.85
N PRO A 340 -17.81 -8.37 -9.10
CA PRO A 340 -19.12 -7.79 -9.41
C PRO A 340 -20.31 -8.67 -8.95
N ASP A 341 -20.21 -9.98 -9.15
CA ASP A 341 -21.25 -10.93 -8.75
C ASP A 341 -21.25 -11.16 -7.24
N LEU A 342 -20.08 -11.15 -6.61
CA LEU A 342 -19.95 -11.23 -5.15
C LEU A 342 -20.52 -9.99 -4.45
N ILE A 343 -20.34 -8.79 -5.02
CA ILE A 343 -20.96 -7.55 -4.51
C ILE A 343 -22.49 -7.69 -4.54
N ARG A 344 -23.05 -8.16 -5.67
CA ARG A 344 -24.51 -8.40 -5.78
C ARG A 344 -24.98 -9.46 -4.79
N TYR A 345 -24.22 -10.54 -4.64
CA TYR A 345 -24.59 -11.66 -3.78
C TYR A 345 -24.56 -11.29 -2.29
N TYR A 346 -23.46 -10.71 -1.80
CA TYR A 346 -23.30 -10.41 -0.37
C TYR A 346 -24.00 -9.13 0.06
N LEU A 347 -24.05 -8.10 -0.81
CA LEU A 347 -24.55 -6.78 -0.43
C LEU A 347 -25.92 -6.47 -1.03
N GLY A 348 -26.36 -7.20 -2.07
CA GLY A 348 -27.60 -6.88 -2.79
C GLY A 348 -27.51 -5.56 -3.58
N GLU A 349 -26.30 -5.10 -3.88
CA GLU A 349 -26.02 -3.82 -4.53
C GLU A 349 -25.40 -4.02 -5.92
N GLU A 350 -25.54 -3.02 -6.79
CA GLU A 350 -24.74 -2.96 -8.03
C GLU A 350 -23.34 -2.40 -7.74
N PRO A 351 -22.28 -2.90 -8.41
CA PRO A 351 -20.92 -2.39 -8.25
C PRO A 351 -20.82 -0.90 -8.61
N LYS A 352 -20.39 -0.08 -7.66
CA LYS A 352 -20.17 1.36 -7.86
C LYS A 352 -18.92 1.63 -8.69
N LEU A 353 -17.83 0.92 -8.39
CA LEU A 353 -16.62 0.91 -9.21
C LEU A 353 -16.60 -0.34 -10.07
N GLN A 354 -16.45 -0.12 -11.37
CA GLN A 354 -16.47 -1.20 -12.35
C GLN A 354 -15.08 -1.82 -12.47
N ASN A 355 -15.01 -3.12 -12.74
CA ASN A 355 -13.78 -3.76 -13.15
C ASN A 355 -13.42 -3.36 -14.59
N VAL A 356 -12.15 -3.54 -14.96
CA VAL A 356 -11.78 -3.66 -16.36
C VAL A 356 -12.45 -4.92 -16.93
N GLN A 357 -13.05 -4.81 -18.11
CA GLN A 357 -13.66 -5.95 -18.78
C GLN A 357 -12.65 -7.08 -18.89
N THR A 358 -12.99 -8.25 -18.37
CA THR A 358 -12.08 -9.38 -18.30
C THR A 358 -12.79 -10.64 -18.78
N TRP A 359 -12.23 -11.27 -19.81
CA TRP A 359 -12.69 -12.57 -20.29
C TRP A 359 -12.00 -13.68 -19.49
N ARG A 360 -12.82 -14.60 -18.97
CA ARG A 360 -12.35 -15.86 -18.38
C ARG A 360 -12.34 -16.90 -19.49
N LEU A 361 -11.16 -17.36 -19.90
CA LEU A 361 -11.03 -18.21 -21.09
C LEU A 361 -11.60 -19.62 -20.90
N GLU A 362 -11.95 -20.00 -19.66
CA GLU A 362 -12.71 -21.22 -19.38
C GLU A 362 -14.22 -21.10 -19.65
N GLU A 363 -14.74 -19.88 -19.85
CA GLU A 363 -16.16 -19.66 -20.12
C GLU A 363 -16.54 -19.99 -21.57
N PRO A 364 -17.75 -20.51 -21.80
CA PRO A 364 -18.24 -20.78 -23.15
C PRO A 364 -18.18 -19.52 -24.03
N GLY A 365 -17.52 -19.64 -25.19
CA GLY A 365 -17.38 -18.55 -26.18
C GLY A 365 -16.29 -17.51 -25.87
N ALA A 366 -15.82 -17.41 -24.62
CA ALA A 366 -14.79 -16.42 -24.25
C ALA A 366 -13.44 -16.71 -24.91
N LEU A 367 -13.00 -17.97 -24.94
CA LEU A 367 -11.76 -18.36 -25.63
C LEU A 367 -11.83 -18.08 -27.13
N GLU A 368 -12.97 -18.33 -27.77
CA GLU A 368 -13.16 -18.10 -29.20
C GLU A 368 -13.07 -16.60 -29.53
N GLU A 369 -13.82 -15.76 -28.80
CA GLU A 369 -13.75 -14.29 -28.91
C GLU A 369 -12.32 -13.75 -28.72
N VAL A 370 -11.60 -14.27 -27.72
CA VAL A 370 -10.23 -13.83 -27.43
C VAL A 370 -9.25 -14.28 -28.52
N LEU A 371 -9.41 -15.49 -29.06
CA LEU A 371 -8.55 -15.98 -30.13
C LEU A 371 -8.77 -15.22 -31.45
N ASP A 372 -10.00 -14.81 -31.73
CA ASP A 372 -10.35 -14.04 -32.94
C ASP A 372 -9.79 -12.62 -32.93
N ARG A 373 -9.52 -12.07 -31.74
CA ARG A 373 -9.07 -10.68 -31.53
C ARG A 373 -7.77 -10.58 -30.73
N LEU A 374 -6.95 -11.62 -30.78
CA LEU A 374 -5.76 -11.75 -29.93
C LEU A 374 -4.74 -10.62 -30.13
N ASP A 375 -4.72 -10.00 -31.30
CA ASP A 375 -3.91 -8.84 -31.66
C ASP A 375 -4.45 -7.50 -31.15
N GLU A 376 -5.64 -7.48 -30.54
CA GLU A 376 -6.27 -6.29 -29.95
C GLU A 376 -6.26 -6.30 -28.41
N LEU A 377 -5.93 -7.44 -27.81
CA LEU A 377 -6.13 -7.71 -26.38
C LEU A 377 -4.82 -7.79 -25.60
N VAL A 378 -4.92 -7.62 -24.28
CA VAL A 378 -3.86 -7.94 -23.33
C VAL A 378 -4.19 -9.26 -22.67
N VAL A 379 -3.26 -10.21 -22.73
CA VAL A 379 -3.44 -11.57 -22.18
C VAL A 379 -2.46 -11.79 -21.03
N LYS A 380 -2.98 -12.26 -19.89
CA LYS A 380 -2.25 -12.38 -18.62
C LYS A 380 -2.42 -13.79 -18.05
N PRO A 381 -1.34 -14.39 -17.52
CA PRO A 381 -1.48 -15.61 -16.73
C PRO A 381 -2.11 -15.28 -15.38
N VAL A 382 -2.90 -16.21 -14.86
CA VAL A 382 -3.57 -16.12 -13.54
C VAL A 382 -2.53 -16.09 -12.42
N ASP A 383 -1.64 -17.09 -12.38
CA ASP A 383 -0.67 -17.30 -11.29
C ASP A 383 0.58 -16.37 -11.37
N GLY A 384 0.66 -15.48 -12.37
CA GLY A 384 1.85 -14.66 -12.59
C GLY A 384 1.85 -13.36 -11.78
N SER A 385 2.84 -13.12 -10.92
CA SER A 385 3.07 -11.80 -10.29
C SER A 385 3.94 -10.88 -11.18
N GLY A 386 3.73 -9.57 -11.08
CA GLY A 386 4.64 -8.55 -11.61
C GLY A 386 4.80 -8.51 -13.14
N GLY A 387 3.77 -8.87 -13.91
CA GLY A 387 3.77 -8.77 -15.38
C GLY A 387 4.53 -9.88 -16.11
N LYS A 388 5.08 -10.88 -15.40
CA LYS A 388 5.71 -12.05 -16.05
C LYS A 388 4.66 -12.84 -16.84
N GLY A 389 4.93 -13.07 -18.12
CA GLY A 389 4.04 -13.81 -19.03
C GLY A 389 2.92 -12.98 -19.66
N LEU A 390 2.87 -11.67 -19.39
CA LEU A 390 1.98 -10.70 -20.07
C LEU A 390 2.29 -10.65 -21.58
N VAL A 391 1.26 -10.73 -22.41
CA VAL A 391 1.37 -10.44 -23.84
C VAL A 391 0.43 -9.29 -24.18
N VAL A 392 0.97 -8.23 -24.78
CA VAL A 392 0.21 -7.09 -25.31
C VAL A 392 0.02 -7.35 -26.81
N GLY A 393 -1.19 -7.76 -27.20
CA GLY A 393 -1.53 -8.16 -28.56
C GLY A 393 -1.05 -7.20 -29.64
N PRO A 394 -1.34 -5.88 -29.52
CA PRO A 394 -0.93 -4.90 -30.54
C PRO A 394 0.59 -4.74 -30.71
N ASP A 395 1.36 -5.08 -29.68
CA ASP A 395 2.82 -4.95 -29.67
C ASP A 395 3.50 -6.31 -30.01
N ALA A 396 2.74 -7.40 -30.13
CA ALA A 396 3.24 -8.75 -30.34
C ALA A 396 3.39 -9.10 -31.83
N SER A 397 4.45 -9.85 -32.16
CA SER A 397 4.62 -10.40 -33.51
C SER A 397 3.61 -11.52 -33.80
N ARG A 398 3.36 -11.82 -35.08
CA ARG A 398 2.45 -12.91 -35.44
C ARG A 398 2.88 -14.26 -34.86
N GLU A 399 4.18 -14.52 -34.84
CA GLU A 399 4.74 -15.74 -34.24
C GLU A 399 4.45 -15.82 -32.73
N GLN A 400 4.59 -14.70 -32.01
CA GLN A 400 4.26 -14.65 -30.58
C GLN A 400 2.77 -14.87 -30.32
N LEU A 401 1.90 -14.33 -31.17
CA LEU A 401 0.45 -14.54 -31.09
C LEU A 401 0.07 -15.99 -31.38
N ASP A 402 0.68 -16.65 -32.37
CA ASP A 402 0.40 -18.05 -32.69
C ASP A 402 0.87 -18.99 -31.56
N GLN A 403 2.03 -18.70 -30.94
CA GLN A 403 2.51 -19.40 -29.74
C GLN A 403 1.59 -19.18 -28.54
N LEU A 404 1.12 -17.95 -28.32
CA LEU A 404 0.15 -17.64 -27.28
C LEU A 404 -1.15 -18.41 -27.50
N ALA A 405 -1.72 -18.37 -28.69
CA ALA A 405 -2.94 -19.08 -29.04
C ALA A 405 -2.85 -20.60 -28.78
N THR A 406 -1.67 -21.20 -28.99
CA THR A 406 -1.42 -22.61 -28.66
C THR A 406 -1.47 -22.85 -27.15
N ARG A 407 -0.83 -21.98 -26.35
CA ARG A 407 -0.86 -22.04 -24.88
C ARG A 407 -2.28 -21.85 -24.32
N LEU A 408 -3.02 -20.88 -24.85
CA LEU A 408 -4.40 -20.61 -24.43
C LEU A 408 -5.33 -21.80 -24.68
N ARG A 409 -5.18 -22.52 -25.78
CA ARG A 409 -5.97 -23.74 -26.03
C ARG A 409 -5.57 -24.92 -25.14
N ALA A 410 -4.30 -25.00 -24.75
CA ALA A 410 -3.79 -26.08 -23.92
C ALA A 410 -4.23 -25.96 -22.46
N ASP A 411 -4.29 -24.74 -21.94
CA ASP A 411 -4.75 -24.44 -20.59
C ASP A 411 -5.54 -23.13 -20.56
N PRO A 412 -6.82 -23.10 -20.98
CA PRO A 412 -7.61 -21.86 -20.97
C PRO A 412 -7.77 -21.27 -19.57
N ARG A 413 -7.79 -22.12 -18.54
CA ARG A 413 -8.00 -21.71 -17.15
C ARG A 413 -6.84 -20.88 -16.61
N GLY A 414 -5.61 -21.17 -17.03
CA GLY A 414 -4.42 -20.45 -16.59
C GLY A 414 -4.32 -19.00 -17.06
N TRP A 415 -5.32 -18.49 -17.81
CA TRP A 415 -5.24 -17.19 -18.49
C TRP A 415 -6.52 -16.38 -18.41
N ILE A 416 -6.35 -15.06 -18.40
CA ILE A 416 -7.39 -14.07 -18.60
C ILE A 416 -7.01 -13.14 -19.76
N ALA A 417 -8.01 -12.56 -20.42
CA ALA A 417 -7.80 -11.52 -21.42
C ALA A 417 -8.57 -10.26 -21.04
N GLN A 418 -8.03 -9.10 -21.40
CA GLN A 418 -8.59 -7.78 -21.13
C GLN A 418 -8.39 -6.90 -22.37
N PRO A 419 -9.26 -5.89 -22.61
CA PRO A 419 -8.99 -4.90 -23.63
C PRO A 419 -7.75 -4.09 -23.24
N VAL A 420 -7.06 -3.53 -24.23
CA VAL A 420 -5.99 -2.57 -23.97
C VAL A 420 -6.63 -1.27 -23.50
N VAL A 421 -6.70 -1.08 -22.18
CA VAL A 421 -7.23 0.16 -21.60
C VAL A 421 -6.17 1.26 -21.69
N GLN A 422 -6.55 2.43 -22.22
CA GLN A 422 -5.68 3.60 -22.18
C GLN A 422 -5.84 4.28 -20.82
N LEU A 423 -4.82 4.14 -19.98
CA LEU A 423 -4.78 4.83 -18.70
C LEU A 423 -4.75 6.35 -18.92
N SER A 424 -5.42 7.10 -18.07
CA SER A 424 -5.34 8.56 -18.06
C SER A 424 -3.91 9.06 -17.98
N THR A 425 -3.62 10.20 -18.61
CA THR A 425 -2.31 10.86 -18.57
C THR A 425 -2.29 12.06 -17.63
N ILE A 426 -1.17 12.25 -16.95
CA ILE A 426 -0.90 13.42 -16.12
C ILE A 426 0.35 14.13 -16.67
N PRO A 427 0.36 15.46 -16.76
CA PRO A 427 1.56 16.21 -17.09
C PRO A 427 2.70 15.85 -16.14
N THR A 428 3.81 15.40 -16.70
CA THR A 428 4.99 14.93 -15.96
C THR A 428 6.21 15.60 -16.54
N LEU A 429 7.10 16.09 -15.67
CA LEU A 429 8.34 16.73 -16.07
C LEU A 429 9.35 15.66 -16.48
N VAL A 430 9.77 15.71 -17.73
CA VAL A 430 10.85 14.90 -18.29
C VAL A 430 11.94 15.81 -18.88
N ASP A 431 13.04 15.24 -19.34
CA ASP A 431 14.22 16.01 -19.80
C ASP A 431 13.88 17.08 -20.85
N ASP A 432 12.94 16.77 -21.76
CA ASP A 432 12.50 17.63 -22.87
C ASP A 432 11.30 18.55 -22.53
N GLY A 433 10.85 18.58 -21.27
CA GLY A 433 9.77 19.46 -20.78
C GLY A 433 8.59 18.69 -20.20
N MET A 434 7.41 19.35 -20.13
CA MET A 434 6.18 18.69 -19.69
C MET A 434 5.66 17.76 -20.79
N ARG A 435 5.41 16.50 -20.44
CA ARG A 435 4.82 15.51 -21.35
C ARG A 435 3.74 14.69 -20.65
N PRO A 436 2.73 14.20 -21.39
CA PRO A 436 1.73 13.30 -20.84
C PRO A 436 2.39 11.97 -20.48
N ARG A 437 2.12 11.46 -19.28
CA ARG A 437 2.52 10.11 -18.85
C ARG A 437 1.34 9.40 -18.20
N HIS A 438 1.19 8.11 -18.52
CA HIS A 438 0.12 7.28 -18.00
C HIS A 438 0.28 7.10 -16.49
N ALA A 439 -0.84 7.13 -15.78
CA ALA A 439 -0.85 7.02 -14.33
C ALA A 439 -1.98 6.12 -13.83
N ASP A 440 -1.71 5.45 -12.71
CA ASP A 440 -2.72 4.77 -11.90
C ASP A 440 -2.82 5.41 -10.52
N LEU A 441 -3.76 4.95 -9.71
CA LEU A 441 -3.98 5.43 -8.35
C LEU A 441 -4.28 4.26 -7.43
N ARG A 442 -3.57 4.16 -6.31
CA ARG A 442 -3.91 3.25 -5.21
C ARG A 442 -4.43 4.03 -4.01
N PRO A 443 -5.76 4.21 -3.84
CA PRO A 443 -6.33 4.52 -2.54
C PRO A 443 -6.02 3.41 -1.52
N PHE A 444 -5.85 3.84 -0.27
CA PHE A 444 -5.76 2.95 0.88
C PHE A 444 -7.02 3.09 1.72
N ALA A 445 -7.58 1.95 2.14
CA ALA A 445 -8.69 1.92 3.09
C ALA A 445 -8.29 1.18 4.36
N VAL A 446 -8.83 1.64 5.49
CA VAL A 446 -8.62 1.07 6.82
C VAL A 446 -9.97 0.64 7.37
N ASN A 447 -10.08 -0.63 7.76
CA ASN A 447 -11.29 -1.22 8.32
C ASN A 447 -11.12 -1.47 9.83
N ASP A 448 -11.94 -0.82 10.66
CA ASP A 448 -11.96 -1.05 12.12
C ASP A 448 -13.04 -2.05 12.57
N GLY A 449 -13.88 -2.52 11.64
CA GLY A 449 -15.00 -3.43 11.87
C GLY A 449 -16.35 -2.73 11.98
N SER A 450 -16.36 -1.42 12.18
CA SER A 450 -17.56 -0.58 12.20
C SER A 450 -17.70 0.27 10.93
N ASP A 451 -16.59 0.79 10.40
CA ASP A 451 -16.54 1.52 9.14
C ASP A 451 -15.26 1.15 8.36
N VAL A 452 -15.34 1.33 7.04
CA VAL A 452 -14.19 1.30 6.15
C VAL A 452 -13.84 2.75 5.82
N TRP A 453 -12.79 3.29 6.43
CA TRP A 453 -12.33 4.64 6.14
C TRP A 453 -11.37 4.63 4.94
N VAL A 454 -11.65 5.45 3.92
CA VAL A 454 -10.78 5.58 2.74
C VAL A 454 -9.96 6.87 2.87
N LEU A 455 -8.64 6.73 2.78
CA LEU A 455 -7.71 7.86 2.79
C LEU A 455 -8.04 8.82 1.63
N PRO A 456 -8.33 10.12 1.86
CA PRO A 456 -8.65 11.08 0.80
C PRO A 456 -7.42 11.45 -0.04
N GLY A 457 -7.00 10.49 -0.87
CA GLY A 457 -5.79 10.49 -1.66
C GLY A 457 -5.32 9.06 -1.93
N GLY A 458 -4.08 8.91 -2.33
CA GLY A 458 -3.52 7.60 -2.63
C GLY A 458 -2.17 7.70 -3.31
N LEU A 459 -1.54 6.56 -3.53
CA LEU A 459 -0.28 6.50 -4.26
C LEU A 459 -0.60 6.58 -5.75
N THR A 460 -0.30 7.72 -6.38
CA THR A 460 -0.31 7.81 -7.84
C THR A 460 1.04 7.35 -8.36
N ARG A 461 1.06 6.30 -9.19
CA ARG A 461 2.27 5.86 -9.91
C ARG A 461 2.21 6.29 -11.35
N VAL A 462 3.36 6.59 -11.93
CA VAL A 462 3.49 7.12 -13.29
C VAL A 462 4.51 6.32 -14.07
N ALA A 463 4.16 5.92 -15.28
CA ALA A 463 5.09 5.29 -16.22
C ALA A 463 5.94 6.40 -16.86
N LEU A 464 7.18 6.57 -16.39
CA LEU A 464 8.09 7.62 -16.88
C LEU A 464 8.53 7.43 -18.35
N PRO A 465 8.79 6.20 -18.84
CA PRO A 465 9.11 5.99 -20.25
C PRO A 465 7.94 6.35 -21.18
N GLU A 466 8.24 7.02 -22.30
CA GLU A 466 7.22 7.43 -23.28
C GLU A 466 6.43 6.22 -23.81
N GLY A 467 5.10 6.33 -23.80
CA GLY A 467 4.20 5.31 -24.34
C GLY A 467 4.11 4.02 -23.52
N GLN A 468 4.78 3.88 -22.38
CA GLN A 468 4.60 2.69 -21.53
C GLN A 468 3.32 2.78 -20.70
N LEU A 469 2.58 1.66 -20.66
CA LEU A 469 1.42 1.47 -19.78
C LEU A 469 1.80 0.81 -18.45
N VAL A 470 3.04 0.32 -18.33
CA VAL A 470 3.52 -0.38 -17.14
C VAL A 470 4.05 0.65 -16.14
N VAL A 471 3.30 0.87 -15.07
CA VAL A 471 3.59 1.83 -13.99
C VAL A 471 4.34 1.20 -12.80
N ASN A 472 4.90 0.00 -12.97
CA ASN A 472 5.55 -0.73 -11.88
C ASN A 472 6.85 -0.04 -11.45
N SER A 473 6.96 0.30 -10.16
CA SER A 473 8.11 0.94 -9.53
C SER A 473 9.42 0.18 -9.78
N SER A 474 9.38 -1.15 -9.86
CA SER A 474 10.55 -1.99 -10.14
C SER A 474 11.14 -1.82 -11.55
N GLN A 475 10.43 -1.12 -12.45
CA GLN A 475 10.88 -0.84 -13.82
C GLN A 475 11.07 0.66 -14.12
N GLY A 476 11.30 1.48 -13.08
CA GLY A 476 11.57 2.91 -13.24
C GLY A 476 10.32 3.79 -13.30
N GLY A 477 9.22 3.35 -12.67
CA GLY A 477 8.05 4.21 -12.43
C GLY A 477 8.32 5.26 -11.34
N GLY A 478 7.75 6.45 -11.50
CA GLY A 478 7.76 7.52 -10.50
C GLY A 478 6.45 7.60 -9.71
N SER A 479 6.37 8.47 -8.71
CA SER A 479 5.11 8.83 -8.04
C SER A 479 4.79 10.31 -8.16
N LYS A 480 3.52 10.60 -7.92
CA LYS A 480 3.01 11.95 -7.72
C LYS A 480 2.24 11.98 -6.40
N ASP A 481 2.19 13.15 -5.76
CA ASP A 481 1.20 13.39 -4.73
C ASP A 481 -0.22 13.41 -5.35
N THR A 482 -1.21 12.94 -4.62
CA THR A 482 -2.61 12.91 -5.06
C THR A 482 -3.45 13.83 -4.18
N TRP A 483 -3.89 14.95 -4.74
CA TRP A 483 -4.68 15.96 -4.07
C TRP A 483 -6.17 15.73 -4.31
N VAL A 484 -6.89 15.35 -3.26
CA VAL A 484 -8.35 15.47 -3.25
C VAL A 484 -8.70 16.89 -2.81
N VAL A 485 -9.39 17.62 -3.69
CA VAL A 485 -9.67 19.05 -3.50
C VAL A 485 -11.16 19.33 -3.37
N GLY A 486 -11.51 20.22 -2.44
CA GLY A 486 -12.90 20.62 -2.19
C GLY A 486 -13.30 20.54 -0.72
N PRO A 487 -14.48 21.07 -0.36
CA PRO A 487 -14.97 21.01 1.01
C PRO A 487 -15.26 19.56 1.43
N ASP A 488 -14.82 19.20 2.63
CA ASP A 488 -15.03 17.86 3.17
C ASP A 488 -16.54 17.60 3.36
N SER A 489 -17.04 16.48 2.85
CA SER A 489 -18.47 16.16 2.77
C SER A 489 -19.13 16.07 4.15
N ALA A 490 -18.36 15.74 5.19
CA ALA A 490 -18.80 15.77 6.59
C ALA A 490 -19.20 17.18 7.06
N TRP A 491 -18.62 18.24 6.48
CA TRP A 491 -18.92 19.65 6.81
C TRP A 491 -20.17 20.15 6.10
N ALA A 492 -20.58 19.51 5.01
CA ALA A 492 -21.78 19.89 4.27
C ALA A 492 -23.07 19.34 4.90
N ASN A 493 -23.01 18.19 5.58
CA ASN A 493 -24.18 17.50 6.15
C ASN A 493 -24.28 17.49 7.68
N GLY A 494 -23.27 17.96 8.41
CA GLY A 494 -23.24 17.97 9.87
C GLY A 494 -23.42 19.37 10.48
N GLY A 495 -24.66 19.73 10.80
CA GLY A 495 -24.94 20.90 11.65
C GLY A 495 -24.47 20.67 13.09
N PHE A 496 -23.18 20.84 13.36
CA PHE A 496 -22.67 21.10 14.70
C PHE A 496 -22.29 22.57 14.80
N GLY A 497 -23.16 23.34 15.45
CA GLY A 497 -22.89 24.71 15.82
C GLY A 497 -21.74 24.79 16.82
N GLY A 498 -20.70 25.54 16.48
CA GLY A 498 -19.66 25.94 17.44
C GLY A 498 -18.33 26.29 16.79
N GLY A 499 -18.11 27.57 16.49
CA GLY A 499 -16.77 28.13 16.23
C GLY A 499 -16.63 28.81 14.88
N ALA A 500 -16.80 30.13 14.89
CA ALA A 500 -16.51 31.03 13.76
C ALA A 500 -15.05 30.88 13.27
N GLY A 501 -14.85 31.18 11.99
CA GLY A 501 -13.59 31.01 11.26
C GLY A 501 -12.35 31.45 12.01
N ALA A 502 -11.45 30.49 12.23
CA ALA A 502 -10.04 30.77 12.37
C ALA A 502 -9.45 30.73 10.95
N GLU A 503 -8.86 31.84 10.50
CA GLU A 503 -7.97 31.85 9.35
C GLU A 503 -6.91 30.76 9.58
N ARG A 504 -6.99 29.65 8.84
CA ARG A 504 -5.95 28.62 8.87
C ARG A 504 -4.70 29.24 8.25
N SER A 505 -3.75 29.66 9.09
CA SER A 505 -2.47 30.16 8.61
C SER A 505 -1.77 29.06 7.79
N VAL A 506 -1.01 29.45 6.77
CA VAL A 506 -0.18 28.52 5.97
C VAL A 506 0.67 27.63 6.89
N GLN A 507 1.16 28.19 8.00
CA GLN A 507 1.92 27.47 9.02
C GLN A 507 1.09 26.43 9.77
N GLY A 508 -0.18 26.70 10.07
CA GLY A 508 -1.09 25.75 10.73
C GLY A 508 -1.45 24.56 9.84
N LEU A 509 -1.66 24.78 8.54
CA LEU A 509 -1.92 23.72 7.57
C LEU A 509 -0.67 22.86 7.30
N VAL A 510 0.50 23.49 7.19
CA VAL A 510 1.77 22.76 7.12
C VAL A 510 2.01 21.96 8.40
N ALA A 511 1.62 22.46 9.57
CA ALA A 511 1.71 21.73 10.84
C ALA A 511 0.67 20.58 10.96
N GLU A 512 -0.55 20.75 10.46
CA GLU A 512 -1.57 19.68 10.36
C GLU A 512 -1.08 18.57 9.40
N GLN A 513 -0.43 18.93 8.29
CA GLN A 513 0.15 17.97 7.35
C GLN A 513 1.51 17.40 7.80
N ALA A 514 2.19 18.08 8.72
CA ALA A 514 3.45 17.67 9.32
C ALA A 514 3.30 17.16 10.76
N SER A 515 2.09 16.85 11.23
CA SER A 515 1.88 16.47 12.63
C SER A 515 2.69 15.21 12.96
N ILE A 516 3.74 15.40 13.74
CA ILE A 516 4.42 14.34 14.46
C ILE A 516 4.15 14.62 15.93
N THR A 517 3.63 13.63 16.62
CA THR A 517 3.71 13.49 18.07
C THR A 517 5.13 13.84 18.52
N GLN A 518 5.25 14.78 19.46
CA GLN A 518 6.53 15.12 20.07
C GLN A 518 7.21 13.83 20.57
N ALA A 519 8.53 13.76 20.44
CA ALA A 519 9.30 12.64 20.99
C ALA A 519 8.94 12.47 22.47
N ILE A 520 8.48 11.28 22.85
CA ILE A 520 8.23 10.94 24.26
C ILE A 520 9.59 10.97 24.95
N PRO A 521 9.82 11.82 25.97
CA PRO A 521 11.06 11.80 26.70
C PRO A 521 11.19 10.46 27.44
N ILE A 522 12.39 9.88 27.43
CA ILE A 522 12.74 8.75 28.28
C ILE A 522 12.48 9.20 29.72
N ILE A 523 11.54 8.55 30.41
CA ILE A 523 11.32 8.80 31.84
C ILE A 523 12.54 8.24 32.57
N THR A 524 13.49 9.10 32.90
CA THR A 524 14.58 8.73 33.79
C THR A 524 14.05 8.65 35.23
N PRO A 525 14.70 7.87 36.11
CA PRO A 525 14.36 7.85 37.53
C PRO A 525 14.34 9.26 38.17
N GLU A 526 15.14 10.20 37.65
CA GLU A 526 15.11 11.59 38.12
C GLU A 526 13.84 12.34 37.69
N LEU A 527 13.27 12.05 36.51
CA LEU A 527 12.02 12.65 36.02
C LEU A 527 10.79 12.12 36.81
N ALA A 528 10.81 10.84 37.19
CA ALA A 528 9.76 10.24 38.02
C ALA A 528 9.72 10.84 39.45
N ALA A 529 10.87 11.23 40.00
CA ALA A 529 10.98 11.88 41.30
C ALA A 529 10.43 13.32 41.31
N GLN A 530 10.47 14.02 40.18
CA GLN A 530 9.90 15.38 40.04
C GLN A 530 8.36 15.39 39.97
N HIS A 531 7.74 14.28 39.62
CA HIS A 531 6.28 14.14 39.48
C HIS A 531 5.59 13.48 40.70
N GLY A 532 6.28 13.33 41.83
CA GLY A 532 5.66 12.95 43.10
C GLY A 532 5.23 11.48 43.22
N ALA A 533 5.80 10.58 42.40
CA ALA A 533 5.59 9.15 42.57
C ALA A 533 6.36 8.65 43.83
N ALA A 534 5.67 7.92 44.70
CA ALA A 534 6.25 7.43 45.95
C ALA A 534 7.31 6.34 45.71
N PRO A 535 8.42 6.31 46.48
CA PRO A 535 9.45 5.29 46.32
C PRO A 535 8.96 3.89 46.76
N LEU A 536 9.38 2.86 46.03
CA LEU A 536 9.10 1.46 46.32
C LEU A 536 9.68 1.02 47.69
N PRO A 537 9.01 0.14 48.45
CA PRO A 537 9.43 -0.25 49.79
C PRO A 537 10.71 -1.09 49.81
N ALA A 538 11.56 -0.83 50.82
CA ALA A 538 12.94 -1.29 50.98
C ALA A 538 13.19 -2.80 51.17
N HIS A 539 12.18 -3.66 51.01
CA HIS A 539 12.33 -5.12 51.19
C HIS A 539 12.62 -5.88 49.87
N LEU A 540 12.76 -5.17 48.75
CA LEU A 540 13.16 -5.73 47.44
C LEU A 540 14.62 -5.44 47.06
N ALA A 541 15.42 -4.88 47.98
CA ALA A 541 16.77 -4.36 47.69
C ALA A 541 17.94 -5.33 47.95
N GLU A 542 17.69 -6.59 48.36
CA GLU A 542 18.76 -7.55 48.64
C GLU A 542 18.52 -8.90 47.95
N HIS A 543 19.02 -9.02 46.73
CA HIS A 543 19.46 -10.30 46.18
C HIS A 543 20.87 -10.13 45.58
N PRO A 544 21.84 -11.00 45.92
CA PRO A 544 23.23 -10.81 45.51
C PRO A 544 23.41 -11.00 44.01
N HIS A 545 24.26 -10.16 43.42
CA HIS A 545 24.72 -10.26 42.03
C HIS A 545 25.38 -11.61 41.77
N ASP A 546 24.82 -12.39 40.85
CA ASP A 546 25.43 -13.63 40.37
C ASP A 546 26.46 -13.27 39.29
N HIS A 547 27.75 -13.46 39.60
CA HIS A 547 28.85 -13.29 38.65
C HIS A 547 29.06 -14.59 37.87
N ASN A 548 28.97 -14.53 36.55
CA ASN A 548 29.34 -15.62 35.66
C ASN A 548 30.87 -15.80 35.65
N PRO A 549 31.45 -17.00 35.92
CA PRO A 549 32.90 -17.19 36.06
C PRO A 549 33.74 -17.07 34.78
N GLU A 550 33.13 -16.79 33.62
CA GLU A 550 33.83 -16.75 32.32
C GLU A 550 34.21 -15.34 31.85
N ASP A 551 33.70 -14.27 32.47
CA ASP A 551 34.10 -12.90 32.15
C ASP A 551 35.28 -12.47 33.04
N SER A 552 36.50 -12.86 32.64
CA SER A 552 37.74 -12.30 33.18
C SER A 552 38.56 -11.62 32.07
N PRO A 553 38.72 -10.27 32.10
CA PRO A 553 39.41 -9.48 31.05
C PRO A 553 40.93 -9.69 30.98
N ARG A 554 41.46 -10.73 31.63
CA ARG A 554 42.89 -11.10 31.64
C ARG A 554 43.26 -12.19 30.63
N ARG A 555 42.28 -12.89 30.02
CA ARG A 555 42.56 -13.92 28.99
C ARG A 555 42.82 -13.31 27.59
N ASP A 556 42.16 -12.19 27.27
CA ASP A 556 42.30 -11.56 25.95
C ASP A 556 43.67 -10.90 25.74
N GLN A 557 44.32 -10.41 26.81
CA GLN A 557 45.68 -9.86 26.72
C GLN A 557 46.77 -10.93 26.54
N GLN A 558 46.55 -12.17 27.01
CA GLN A 558 47.52 -13.26 26.81
C GLN A 558 47.40 -13.93 25.43
N GLN A 559 46.21 -13.94 24.81
CA GLN A 559 46.04 -14.44 23.44
C GLN A 559 46.54 -13.46 22.37
N GLN A 560 46.44 -12.14 22.60
CA GLN A 560 47.00 -11.14 21.69
C GLN A 560 48.53 -11.06 21.70
N GLN A 561 49.20 -11.45 22.80
CA GLN A 561 50.67 -11.49 22.87
C GLN A 561 51.29 -12.76 22.27
N GLN A 562 50.56 -13.89 22.21
CA GLN A 562 51.06 -15.11 21.55
C GLN A 562 50.92 -15.08 20.02
N GLN A 563 49.92 -14.39 19.46
CA GLN A 563 49.77 -14.24 18.01
C GLN A 563 50.73 -13.19 17.39
N ALA A 564 51.30 -12.29 18.20
CA ALA A 564 52.29 -11.31 17.73
C ALA A 564 53.72 -11.90 17.60
N ASP A 565 54.06 -12.94 18.37
CA ASP A 565 55.39 -13.59 18.33
C ASP A 565 55.49 -14.71 17.27
N GLU A 566 54.37 -15.30 16.82
CA GLU A 566 54.36 -16.31 15.74
C GLU A 566 54.39 -15.69 14.32
N GLY A 567 54.11 -14.39 14.18
CA GLY A 567 54.17 -13.67 12.89
C GLY A 567 55.56 -13.16 12.47
N SER A 568 56.60 -13.36 13.29
CA SER A 568 57.98 -12.90 13.00
C SER A 568 58.95 -14.03 12.58
N ARG A 569 58.47 -15.25 12.32
CA ARG A 569 59.28 -16.34 11.74
C ARG A 569 58.49 -17.16 10.70
N SER A 570 58.16 -16.55 9.56
CA SER A 570 58.15 -17.21 8.24
C SER A 570 58.16 -16.20 7.11
#